data_AF-A0A7X9B571-F1
#
_entry.id   AF-A0A7X9B571-F1
#
_cell.length_a   1.000
_cell.length_b   1.000
_cell.length_c   1.000
_cell.angle_alpha   90.00
_cell.angle_beta   90.00
_cell.angle_gamma   90.00
#
_symmetry.space_group_name_H-M   'P 1'
#
loop_
_entity.id
_entity.type
_entity.pdbx_description
1 polymer ?
#
loop_
_entity_poly.entity_id
_entity_poly.type
_entity_poly.pdbx_seq_one_letter_code
_entity_poly.pdbx_strand_id
1 'polypeptide(L)'
;MNHCVGIARRDAAYQCLVSFAHKGLWQDAGQRRANAYEFCLFLIQEALTTTEKASHMCQESKLGLWNKPVLHFLRLLLKLTQTLAALASHASVVKEETEVLADHLDQDTYAVLSSTCHDFESNEQIVLQAFMRTLAVGQALIKSSSEKSQAIFSPDEARRYQLAFTEYSKHYSDAQSNSD
;
A
#
# COMPACT_ATOMS: atom_id res chain seq x y z
N MET A 1 -15.08 -19.41 5.22
CA MET A 1 -14.95 -17.93 5.26
C MET A 1 -15.95 -17.34 4.29
N ASN A 2 -16.63 -16.26 4.67
CA ASN A 2 -17.73 -15.69 3.89
C ASN A 2 -17.17 -14.73 2.83
N HIS A 3 -17.22 -15.10 1.54
CA HIS A 3 -16.52 -14.38 0.46
C HIS A 3 -16.92 -12.89 0.37
N CYS A 4 -18.18 -12.56 0.65
CA CYS A 4 -18.67 -11.18 0.72
C CYS A 4 -17.96 -10.35 1.80
N VAL A 5 -17.67 -10.93 2.97
CA VAL A 5 -16.88 -10.27 4.04
C VAL A 5 -15.43 -10.05 3.59
N GLY A 6 -14.87 -11.00 2.83
CA GLY A 6 -13.53 -10.84 2.28
C GLY A 6 -13.44 -9.68 1.29
N ILE A 7 -14.40 -9.58 0.39
CA ILE A 7 -14.48 -8.47 -0.58
C ILE A 7 -14.68 -7.14 0.17
N ALA A 8 -15.53 -7.11 1.19
CA ALA A 8 -15.72 -5.91 2.03
C ALA A 8 -14.42 -5.44 2.69
N ARG A 9 -13.65 -6.36 3.29
CA ARG A 9 -12.36 -6.03 3.93
C ARG A 9 -11.35 -5.50 2.92
N ARG A 10 -11.25 -6.12 1.75
CA ARG A 10 -10.39 -5.65 0.65
C ARG A 10 -10.76 -4.23 0.23
N ASP A 11 -12.05 -3.98 0.01
CA ASP A 11 -12.55 -2.69 -0.48
C ASP A 11 -12.31 -1.60 0.57
N ALA A 12 -12.55 -1.89 1.85
CA ALA A 12 -12.28 -0.98 2.95
C ALA A 12 -10.78 -0.66 3.09
N ALA A 13 -9.91 -1.67 3.02
CA ALA A 13 -8.46 -1.49 3.08
C ALA A 13 -7.96 -0.62 1.91
N TYR A 14 -8.44 -0.90 0.70
CA TYR A 14 -8.08 -0.14 -0.49
C TYR A 14 -8.61 1.31 -0.43
N GLN A 15 -9.83 1.52 0.05
CA GLN A 15 -10.36 2.88 0.22
C GLN A 15 -9.57 3.68 1.25
N CYS A 16 -9.20 3.04 2.37
CA CYS A 16 -8.33 3.67 3.38
C CYS A 16 -6.96 4.03 2.77
N LEU A 17 -6.35 3.12 2.01
CA LEU A 17 -5.07 3.35 1.32
C LEU A 17 -5.15 4.55 0.38
N VAL A 18 -6.20 4.60 -0.45
CA VAL A 18 -6.44 5.72 -1.38
C VAL A 18 -6.60 7.03 -0.62
N SER A 19 -7.45 7.05 0.41
CA SER A 19 -7.69 8.24 1.24
C SER A 19 -6.39 8.73 1.89
N PHE A 20 -5.63 7.80 2.49
CA PHE A 20 -4.35 8.09 3.13
C PHE A 20 -3.33 8.65 2.13
N ALA A 21 -3.14 7.99 0.99
CA ALA A 21 -2.18 8.41 -0.01
C ALA A 21 -2.49 9.80 -0.60
N HIS A 22 -3.77 10.16 -0.76
CA HIS A 22 -4.18 11.49 -1.25
C HIS A 22 -3.97 12.62 -0.23
N LYS A 23 -3.84 12.33 1.07
CA LYS A 23 -3.42 13.32 2.08
C LYS A 23 -1.96 13.73 1.93
N GLY A 24 -1.15 12.92 1.23
CA GLY A 24 0.26 13.17 0.95
C GLY A 24 1.17 12.22 1.72
N LEU A 25 1.90 11.37 1.00
CA LEU A 25 2.88 10.42 1.57
C LEU A 25 4.28 11.04 1.72
N TRP A 26 4.59 12.08 0.95
CA TRP A 26 5.88 12.76 1.05
C TRP A 26 5.93 13.62 2.31
N GLN A 27 6.97 13.44 3.11
CA GLN A 27 7.23 14.16 4.37
C GLN A 27 8.71 14.51 4.44
N ASP A 28 9.05 15.65 5.05
CA ASP A 28 10.46 16.10 5.10
C ASP A 28 11.34 15.16 5.93
N ALA A 29 10.79 14.57 7.00
CA ALA A 29 11.50 13.63 7.84
C ALA A 29 11.42 12.19 7.29
N GLY A 30 12.57 11.57 7.03
CA GLY A 30 12.67 10.18 6.53
C GLY A 30 11.92 9.17 7.39
N GLN A 31 11.98 9.29 8.72
CA GLN A 31 11.22 8.42 9.64
C GLN A 31 9.71 8.52 9.43
N ARG A 32 9.17 9.73 9.17
CA ARG A 32 7.74 9.91 8.90
C ARG A 32 7.35 9.29 7.55
N ARG A 33 8.22 9.39 6.54
CA ARG A 33 8.02 8.71 5.24
C ARG A 33 7.98 7.19 5.44
N ALA A 34 8.94 6.63 6.19
CA ALA A 34 9.00 5.20 6.50
C ALA A 34 7.71 4.70 7.19
N ASN A 35 7.25 5.39 8.25
CA ASN A 35 6.00 5.03 8.94
C ASN A 35 4.78 5.08 7.99
N ALA A 36 4.71 6.09 7.11
CA ALA A 36 3.64 6.19 6.12
C ALA A 36 3.67 5.02 5.11
N TYR A 37 4.86 4.58 4.67
CA TYR A 37 4.99 3.42 3.80
C TYR A 37 4.66 2.11 4.51
N GLU A 38 5.00 1.96 5.79
CA GLU A 38 4.60 0.80 6.60
C GLU A 38 3.08 0.70 6.74
N PHE A 39 2.39 1.81 6.98
CA PHE A 39 0.93 1.82 7.01
C PHE A 39 0.33 1.45 5.64
N CYS A 40 0.89 1.96 4.54
CA CYS A 40 0.51 1.53 3.19
C CYS A 40 0.72 0.01 3.00
N LEU A 41 1.85 -0.54 3.43
CA LEU A 41 2.17 -1.96 3.33
C LEU A 41 1.15 -2.81 4.10
N PHE A 42 0.79 -2.40 5.31
CA PHE A 42 -0.24 -3.06 6.11
C PHE A 42 -1.58 -3.15 5.34
N LEU A 43 -2.09 -2.04 4.81
CA LEU A 43 -3.35 -2.01 4.06
C LEU A 43 -3.30 -2.85 2.77
N ILE A 44 -2.18 -2.79 2.04
CA ILE A 44 -1.99 -3.58 0.82
C ILE A 44 -1.96 -5.07 1.15
N GLN A 45 -1.25 -5.46 2.21
CA GLN A 45 -1.14 -6.86 2.64
C GLN A 45 -2.50 -7.41 3.09
N GLU A 46 -3.28 -6.61 3.82
CA GLU A 46 -4.65 -6.93 4.23
C GLU A 46 -5.56 -7.20 3.02
N ALA A 47 -5.53 -6.31 2.03
CA ALA A 47 -6.27 -6.45 0.78
C ALA A 47 -5.82 -7.69 -0.01
N LEU A 48 -4.50 -7.93 -0.07
CA LEU A 48 -3.91 -9.04 -0.82
C LEU A 48 -4.26 -10.39 -0.19
N THR A 49 -3.99 -10.57 1.10
CA THR A 49 -4.28 -11.82 1.82
C THR A 49 -5.77 -12.16 1.75
N THR A 50 -6.64 -11.16 1.84
CA THR A 50 -8.08 -11.40 1.76
C THR A 50 -8.54 -11.76 0.34
N THR A 51 -7.97 -11.11 -0.67
CA THR A 51 -8.26 -11.42 -2.08
C THR A 51 -7.73 -12.80 -2.45
N GLU A 52 -6.58 -13.22 -1.95
CA GLU A 52 -6.01 -14.55 -2.19
C GLU A 52 -6.91 -15.63 -1.60
N LYS A 53 -7.32 -15.48 -0.33
CA LYS A 53 -8.28 -16.40 0.32
C LYS A 53 -9.57 -16.51 -0.48
N ALA A 54 -10.15 -15.38 -0.90
CA ALA A 54 -11.36 -15.37 -1.72
C ALA A 54 -11.14 -16.05 -3.08
N SER A 55 -10.00 -15.83 -3.73
CA SER A 55 -9.66 -16.46 -5.01
C SER A 55 -9.47 -17.97 -4.88
N HIS A 56 -8.83 -18.45 -3.80
CA HIS A 56 -8.61 -19.87 -3.55
C HIS A 56 -9.92 -20.63 -3.30
N MET A 57 -10.84 -20.04 -2.54
CA MET A 57 -12.15 -20.65 -2.27
C MET A 57 -13.06 -20.74 -3.50
N CYS A 58 -12.77 -19.94 -4.54
CA CYS A 58 -13.65 -19.71 -5.67
C CYS A 58 -12.94 -19.94 -7.02
N GLN A 59 -11.88 -20.76 -7.06
CA GLN A 59 -10.93 -20.89 -8.18
C GLN A 59 -11.60 -21.08 -9.56
N GLU A 60 -12.63 -21.92 -9.63
CA GLU A 60 -13.32 -22.26 -10.89
C GLU A 60 -14.56 -21.38 -11.15
N SER A 61 -14.90 -20.50 -10.21
CA SER A 61 -16.07 -19.62 -10.32
C SER A 61 -15.72 -18.25 -10.91
N LYS A 62 -16.75 -17.51 -11.34
CA LYS A 62 -16.60 -16.12 -11.81
C LYS A 62 -15.85 -15.22 -10.81
N LEU A 63 -16.04 -15.45 -9.50
CA LEU A 63 -15.35 -14.72 -8.43
C LEU A 63 -13.83 -14.92 -8.49
N GLY A 64 -13.35 -16.14 -8.72
CA GLY A 64 -11.92 -16.42 -8.87
C GLY A 64 -11.30 -15.68 -10.07
N LEU A 65 -12.02 -15.68 -11.20
CA LEU A 65 -11.58 -14.99 -12.42
C LEU A 65 -11.51 -13.47 -12.23
N TRP A 66 -12.44 -12.85 -11.51
CA TRP A 66 -12.44 -11.41 -11.24
C TRP A 66 -11.40 -10.98 -10.21
N ASN A 67 -10.97 -11.88 -9.33
CA ASN A 67 -9.95 -11.60 -8.32
C ASN A 67 -8.52 -11.68 -8.89
N LYS A 68 -8.28 -12.45 -9.95
CA LYS A 68 -6.92 -12.62 -10.50
C LYS A 68 -6.28 -11.29 -10.94
N PRO A 69 -6.93 -10.42 -11.74
CA PRO A 69 -6.36 -9.11 -12.07
C PRO A 69 -6.10 -8.24 -10.84
N VAL A 70 -7.01 -8.28 -9.85
CA VAL A 70 -6.86 -7.54 -8.59
C VAL A 70 -5.62 -8.00 -7.83
N LEU A 71 -5.35 -9.31 -7.78
CA LEU A 71 -4.13 -9.84 -7.16
C LEU A 71 -2.85 -9.35 -7.84
N HIS A 72 -2.82 -9.32 -9.17
CA HIS A 72 -1.66 -8.79 -9.90
C HIS A 72 -1.43 -7.32 -9.60
N PHE A 73 -2.50 -6.54 -9.57
CA PHE A 73 -2.46 -5.13 -9.19
C PHE A 73 -1.96 -4.91 -7.75
N LEU A 74 -2.52 -5.63 -6.76
CA LEU A 74 -2.11 -5.51 -5.37
C LEU A 74 -0.64 -5.92 -5.16
N ARG A 75 -0.16 -6.94 -5.89
CA ARG A 75 1.26 -7.33 -5.87
C ARG A 75 2.17 -6.27 -6.48
N LEU A 76 1.72 -5.56 -7.51
CA LEU A 76 2.46 -4.44 -8.08
C LEU A 76 2.58 -3.29 -7.08
N LEU A 77 1.47 -2.91 -6.43
CA LEU A 77 1.48 -1.90 -5.37
C LEU A 77 2.38 -2.30 -4.19
N LEU A 78 2.32 -3.58 -3.77
CA LEU A 78 3.15 -4.10 -2.70
C LEU A 78 4.64 -3.89 -3.01
N LYS A 79 5.08 -4.27 -4.20
CA LYS A 79 6.48 -4.10 -4.62
C LYS A 79 6.90 -2.64 -4.66
N LEU A 80 6.07 -1.75 -5.22
CA LEU A 80 6.36 -0.32 -5.25
C LEU A 80 6.50 0.26 -3.83
N THR A 81 5.62 -0.15 -2.92
CA THR A 81 5.65 0.34 -1.53
C THR A 81 6.84 -0.21 -0.75
N GLN A 82 7.24 -1.46 -1.01
CA GLN A 82 8.46 -2.04 -0.44
C GLN A 82 9.71 -1.30 -0.95
N THR A 83 9.74 -0.95 -2.24
CA THR A 83 10.81 -0.11 -2.80
C THR A 83 10.87 1.27 -2.12
N LEU A 84 9.71 1.91 -1.89
CA LEU A 84 9.65 3.19 -1.18
C LEU A 84 10.20 3.08 0.25
N ALA A 85 9.77 2.08 1.01
CA ALA A 85 10.27 1.84 2.36
C ALA A 85 11.79 1.60 2.38
N ALA A 86 12.31 0.82 1.43
CA ALA A 86 13.74 0.57 1.30
C ALA A 86 14.53 1.85 0.96
N LEU A 87 14.04 2.67 0.02
CA LEU A 87 14.70 3.93 -0.35
C LEU A 87 14.73 4.92 0.82
N ALA A 88 13.62 5.09 1.54
CA ALA A 88 13.57 5.95 2.73
C ALA A 88 14.50 5.44 3.85
N SER A 89 14.54 4.13 4.07
CA SER A 89 15.44 3.51 5.05
C SER A 89 16.91 3.73 4.66
N HIS A 90 17.28 3.48 3.40
CA HIS A 90 18.64 3.69 2.91
C HIS A 90 19.07 5.16 2.97
N ALA A 91 18.19 6.10 2.61
CA ALA A 91 18.48 7.52 2.77
C ALA A 91 18.79 7.88 4.23
N SER A 92 18.00 7.35 5.18
CA SER A 92 18.23 7.57 6.61
C SER A 92 19.55 6.99 7.09
N VAL A 93 19.86 5.73 6.71
CA VAL A 93 21.10 5.04 7.10
C VAL A 93 22.32 5.77 6.52
N VAL A 94 22.29 6.11 5.23
CA VAL A 94 23.40 6.83 4.60
C VAL A 94 23.62 8.18 5.27
N LYS A 95 22.56 8.90 5.63
CA LYS A 95 22.68 10.17 6.35
C LYS A 95 23.37 10.01 7.70
N GLU A 96 22.95 9.03 8.50
CA GLU A 96 23.56 8.71 9.81
C GLU A 96 25.04 8.34 9.65
N GLU A 97 25.35 7.42 8.73
CA GLU A 97 26.74 7.00 8.46
C GLU A 97 27.60 8.14 7.92
N THR A 98 27.03 9.05 7.13
CA THR A 98 27.74 10.24 6.62
C THR A 98 28.18 11.14 7.77
N GLU A 99 27.33 11.32 8.79
CA GLU A 99 27.65 12.14 9.96
C GLU A 99 28.76 11.49 10.81
N VAL A 100 28.74 10.17 10.98
CA VAL A 100 29.78 9.41 11.72
C VAL A 100 31.12 9.42 10.99
N LEU A 101 31.10 9.29 9.66
CA LEU A 101 32.31 9.17 8.84
C LEU A 101 32.90 10.54 8.45
N ALA A 102 32.20 11.65 8.70
CA ALA A 102 32.58 12.98 8.22
C ALA A 102 34.03 13.37 8.54
N ASP A 103 34.51 13.09 9.76
CA ASP A 103 35.86 13.45 10.20
C ASP A 103 36.96 12.51 9.67
N HIS A 104 36.58 11.37 9.09
CA HIS A 104 37.49 10.32 8.63
C HIS A 104 37.62 10.24 7.10
N LEU A 105 36.70 10.90 6.39
CA LEU A 105 36.69 10.94 4.93
C LEU A 105 37.37 12.20 4.42
N ASP A 106 38.06 12.10 3.29
CA ASP A 106 38.45 13.28 2.54
C ASP A 106 37.22 13.95 1.91
N GLN A 107 37.39 15.20 1.48
CA GLN A 107 36.29 16.03 0.97
C GLN A 107 35.60 15.42 -0.26
N ASP A 108 36.33 14.76 -1.15
CA ASP A 108 35.77 14.18 -2.36
C ASP A 108 34.93 12.94 -2.02
N THR A 109 35.44 12.07 -1.15
CA THR A 109 34.71 10.88 -0.69
C THR A 109 33.47 11.24 0.13
N TYR A 110 33.57 12.26 1.00
CA TYR A 110 32.43 12.79 1.75
C TYR A 110 31.35 13.34 0.79
N ALA A 111 31.74 14.09 -0.24
CA ALA A 111 30.80 14.63 -1.21
C ALA A 111 30.05 13.53 -1.98
N VAL A 112 30.71 12.43 -2.35
CA VAL A 112 30.08 11.26 -3.00
C VAL A 112 29.07 10.57 -2.07
N LEU A 113 29.42 10.40 -0.80
CA LEU A 113 28.51 9.78 0.17
C LEU A 113 27.28 10.67 0.42
N SER A 114 27.49 11.98 0.57
CA SER A 114 26.41 12.96 0.71
C SER A 114 25.50 13.00 -0.54
N SER A 115 26.08 12.97 -1.74
CA SER A 115 25.28 12.93 -2.99
C SER A 115 24.48 11.63 -3.12
N THR A 116 24.99 10.51 -2.60
CA THR A 116 24.27 9.23 -2.58
C THR A 116 22.97 9.32 -1.78
N CYS A 117 22.95 10.08 -0.68
CA CYS A 117 21.71 10.35 0.06
C CYS A 117 20.68 11.07 -0.81
N HIS A 118 21.12 12.09 -1.56
CA HIS A 118 20.24 12.83 -2.47
C HIS A 118 19.69 11.95 -3.60
N ASP A 119 20.52 11.04 -4.13
CA ASP A 119 20.09 10.08 -5.15
C ASP A 119 19.00 9.13 -4.63
N PHE A 120 19.09 8.66 -3.38
CA PHE A 120 18.03 7.85 -2.77
C PHE A 120 16.71 8.62 -2.65
N GLU A 121 16.74 9.87 -2.18
CA GLU A 121 15.54 10.68 -2.04
C GLU A 121 14.91 11.05 -3.40
N SER A 122 15.73 11.35 -4.40
CA SER A 122 15.28 11.61 -5.77
C SER A 122 14.59 10.38 -6.38
N ASN A 123 15.19 9.21 -6.23
CA ASN A 123 14.58 7.95 -6.65
C ASN A 123 13.30 7.63 -5.87
N GLU A 124 13.25 7.94 -4.58
CA GLU A 124 12.05 7.78 -3.74
C GLU A 124 10.87 8.57 -4.32
N GLN A 125 11.09 9.83 -4.71
CA GLN A 125 10.07 10.67 -5.33
C GLN A 125 9.57 10.10 -6.67
N ILE A 126 10.47 9.58 -7.50
CA ILE A 126 10.10 8.95 -8.79
C ILE A 126 9.23 7.73 -8.55
N VAL A 127 9.62 6.85 -7.62
CA VAL A 127 8.84 5.66 -7.27
C VAL A 127 7.50 6.05 -6.64
N LEU A 128 7.45 7.12 -5.85
CA LEU A 128 6.22 7.60 -5.23
C LEU A 128 5.22 8.07 -6.29
N GLN A 129 5.69 8.79 -7.31
CA GLN A 129 4.84 9.16 -8.45
C GLN A 129 4.31 7.93 -9.20
N ALA A 130 5.16 6.92 -9.40
CA ALA A 130 4.74 5.66 -10.01
C ALA A 130 3.71 4.91 -9.16
N PHE A 131 3.87 4.92 -7.83
CA PHE A 131 2.91 4.38 -6.88
C PHE A 131 1.56 5.10 -6.99
N MET A 132 1.53 6.44 -6.98
CA MET A 132 0.29 7.21 -7.08
C MET A 132 -0.44 6.98 -8.41
N ARG A 133 0.29 6.93 -9.53
CA ARG A 133 -0.29 6.59 -10.85
C ARG A 133 -0.85 5.18 -10.86
N THR A 134 -0.11 4.21 -10.31
CA THR A 134 -0.58 2.83 -10.19
C THR A 134 -1.83 2.74 -9.34
N LEU A 135 -1.89 3.47 -8.23
CA LEU A 135 -3.03 3.52 -7.34
C LEU A 135 -4.28 4.02 -8.06
N ALA A 136 -4.16 5.07 -8.89
CA ALA A 136 -5.26 5.59 -9.71
C ALA A 136 -5.78 4.57 -10.73
N VAL A 137 -4.89 3.86 -11.44
CA VAL A 137 -5.27 2.78 -12.37
C VAL A 137 -6.03 1.66 -11.64
N GLY A 138 -5.58 1.33 -10.42
CA GLY A 138 -6.20 0.35 -9.56
C GLY A 138 -7.66 0.60 -9.20
N GLN A 139 -8.07 1.88 -9.16
CA GLN A 139 -9.39 2.25 -8.66
C GLN A 139 -10.50 1.68 -9.55
N ALA A 140 -10.34 1.79 -10.87
CA ALA A 140 -11.29 1.22 -11.83
C ALA A 140 -11.34 -0.32 -11.72
N LEU A 141 -10.18 -0.94 -11.48
CA LEU A 141 -10.08 -2.39 -11.39
C LEU A 141 -10.76 -2.96 -10.13
N ILE A 142 -10.45 -2.38 -8.97
CA ILE A 142 -11.07 -2.77 -7.69
C ILE A 142 -12.57 -2.54 -7.77
N LYS A 143 -13.02 -1.36 -8.22
CA LYS A 143 -14.44 -1.02 -8.37
C LYS A 143 -15.17 -2.03 -9.28
N SER A 144 -14.63 -2.33 -10.45
CA SER A 144 -15.24 -3.31 -11.37
C SER A 144 -15.34 -4.70 -10.75
N SER A 145 -14.31 -5.14 -10.02
CA SER A 145 -14.31 -6.42 -9.31
C SER A 145 -15.36 -6.45 -8.19
N SER A 146 -15.46 -5.38 -7.40
CA SER A 146 -16.47 -5.21 -6.35
C SER A 146 -17.89 -5.26 -6.90
N GLU A 147 -18.20 -4.45 -7.92
CA GLU A 147 -19.54 -4.37 -8.52
C GLU A 147 -19.98 -5.72 -9.10
N LYS A 148 -19.10 -6.39 -9.84
CA LYS A 148 -19.37 -7.73 -10.40
C LYS A 148 -19.64 -8.76 -9.30
N SER A 149 -18.89 -8.70 -8.21
CA SER A 149 -19.08 -9.60 -7.08
C SER A 149 -20.38 -9.32 -6.33
N GLN A 150 -20.68 -8.05 -6.07
CA GLN A 150 -21.91 -7.64 -5.39
C GLN A 150 -23.17 -7.98 -6.20
N ALA A 151 -23.10 -7.94 -7.53
CA ALA A 151 -24.21 -8.28 -8.41
C ALA A 151 -24.69 -9.75 -8.30
N ILE A 152 -23.87 -10.64 -7.74
CA ILE A 152 -24.23 -12.06 -7.55
C ILE A 152 -24.46 -12.43 -6.09
N PHE A 153 -24.38 -11.48 -5.15
CA PHE A 153 -24.65 -11.73 -3.75
C PHE A 153 -26.14 -11.97 -3.51
N SER A 154 -26.45 -12.95 -2.67
CA SER A 154 -27.75 -13.06 -2.03
C SER A 154 -28.02 -11.84 -1.12
N PRO A 155 -29.29 -11.56 -0.76
CA PRO A 155 -29.62 -10.45 0.13
C PRO A 155 -28.88 -10.49 1.48
N ASP A 156 -28.68 -11.67 2.06
CA ASP A 156 -27.91 -11.82 3.30
C ASP A 156 -26.40 -11.59 3.10
N GLU A 157 -25.84 -11.98 1.94
CA GLU A 157 -24.44 -11.66 1.60
C GLU A 157 -24.22 -10.17 1.39
N ALA A 158 -25.16 -9.49 0.72
CA ALA A 158 -25.11 -8.04 0.57
C ALA A 158 -25.15 -7.32 1.94
N ARG A 159 -26.04 -7.77 2.84
CA ARG A 159 -26.10 -7.27 4.22
C ARG A 159 -24.79 -7.49 4.98
N ARG A 160 -24.22 -8.70 4.91
CA ARG A 160 -22.94 -9.05 5.56
C ARG A 160 -21.76 -8.28 4.97
N TYR A 161 -21.75 -8.03 3.66
CA TYR A 161 -20.78 -7.15 3.00
C TYR A 161 -20.83 -5.74 3.60
N GLN A 162 -22.00 -5.12 3.64
CA GLN A 162 -22.15 -3.75 4.14
C GLN A 162 -21.70 -3.62 5.60
N LEU A 163 -22.12 -4.55 6.46
CA LEU A 163 -21.72 -4.56 7.88
C LEU A 163 -20.21 -4.68 8.03
N ALA A 164 -19.59 -5.64 7.35
CA ALA A 164 -18.15 -5.82 7.38
C ALA A 164 -17.40 -4.60 6.81
N PHE A 165 -17.89 -4.02 5.72
CA PHE A 165 -17.27 -2.85 5.09
C PHE A 165 -17.24 -1.65 6.04
N THR A 166 -18.34 -1.37 6.73
CA THR A 166 -18.41 -0.31 7.75
C THR A 166 -17.45 -0.58 8.90
N GLU A 167 -17.42 -1.82 9.40
CA GLU A 167 -16.56 -2.22 10.52
C GLU A 167 -15.07 -2.08 10.17
N TYR A 168 -14.64 -2.62 9.02
CA TYR A 168 -13.25 -2.53 8.57
C TYR A 168 -12.85 -1.11 8.20
N SER A 169 -13.74 -0.33 7.59
CA SER A 169 -13.46 1.09 7.28
C SER A 169 -13.18 1.88 8.56
N LYS A 170 -13.95 1.64 9.62
CA LYS A 170 -13.70 2.22 10.95
C LYS A 170 -12.36 1.73 11.51
N HIS A 171 -12.14 0.42 11.54
CA HIS A 171 -10.91 -0.18 12.07
C HIS A 171 -9.64 0.39 11.42
N TYR A 172 -9.61 0.52 10.09
CA TYR A 172 -8.46 1.07 9.38
C TYR A 172 -8.29 2.57 9.58
N SER A 173 -9.38 3.32 9.72
CA SER A 173 -9.31 4.76 10.03
C SER A 173 -8.80 5.01 11.46
N ASP A 174 -9.20 4.18 12.42
CA ASP A 174 -8.69 4.22 13.79
C ASP A 174 -7.19 3.84 13.82
N ALA A 175 -6.78 2.84 13.04
CA ALA A 175 -5.37 2.45 12.90
C ALA A 175 -4.51 3.54 12.26
N GLN A 176 -5.04 4.27 11.26
CA GLN A 176 -4.38 5.43 10.67
C GLN A 176 -4.10 6.49 11.74
N SER A 177 -5.10 6.81 12.57
CA SER A 177 -5.00 7.87 13.59
C SER A 177 -3.97 7.58 14.68
N ASN A 178 -3.63 6.30 14.89
CA ASN A 178 -2.58 5.86 15.82
C ASN A 178 -1.19 5.77 15.18
N SER A 179 -1.09 5.99 13.86
CA SER A 179 0.16 5.94 13.09
C SER A 179 0.75 7.34 12.79
N ASP A 180 -0.03 8.40 13.05
CA ASP A 180 0.35 9.82 13.00
C ASP A 180 0.92 10.29 14.35
#